data_AF-A0A1Y4WDI1-F1
#
_entry.id   AF-A0A1Y4WDI1-F1
#
_cell.length_a   1.000
_cell.length_b   1.000
_cell.length_c   1.000
_cell.angle_alpha   90.00
_cell.angle_beta   90.00
_cell.angle_gamma   90.00
#
_symmetry.space_group_name_H-M   'P 1'
#
loop_
_entity.id
_entity.type
_entity.pdbx_description
1 polymer ?
#
loop_
_entity_poly.entity_id
_entity_poly.type
_entity_poly.pdbx_seq_one_letter_code
_entity_poly.pdbx_strand_id
1 'polypeptide(L)'
;MNLRKQLLTENDCYRSGRSLRPKGVMVHSTGANNPNLCRYVAPNDGLLGQPSLRHWNQPGTGACVHAFIGKLADGSIAAYQTLPWTMRGWHAASGDKGSANDTHISFEICEDNLGDEGYFQAVYRQAVELTAYLCKEFDLDPLADGVVICHSEGHSRGIASNHADVMHWFPKFGKTMDTFRADVARELEGDEQVTQEQFDQLMDNWLKRQAQQSASSWATPILKQAAAAGLTDGTRPQAFATRQEVAAMVLASKS
;
A
#
# COMPACT_ATOMS: atom_id res chain seq x y z
N MET A 1 -1.80 5.68 0.63
CA MET A 1 -2.16 5.56 -0.80
C MET A 1 -2.62 6.87 -1.42
N ASN A 2 -1.93 7.36 -2.46
CA ASN A 2 -2.38 8.47 -3.32
C ASN A 2 -3.09 7.93 -4.57
N LEU A 3 -4.38 7.57 -4.45
CA LEU A 3 -5.20 7.04 -5.54
C LEU A 3 -6.13 8.13 -6.10
N ARG A 4 -6.12 8.30 -7.42
CA ARG A 4 -6.94 9.24 -8.17
C ARG A 4 -7.77 8.50 -9.21
N LYS A 5 -8.80 9.15 -9.75
CA LYS A 5 -9.67 8.58 -10.79
C LYS A 5 -9.66 9.45 -12.04
N GLN A 6 -9.29 8.86 -13.17
CA GLN A 6 -9.28 9.48 -14.50
C GLN A 6 -9.63 8.39 -15.53
N LEU A 7 -10.93 8.11 -15.68
CA LEU A 7 -11.38 7.06 -16.60
C LEU A 7 -11.08 7.45 -18.06
N LEU A 8 -10.51 6.51 -18.82
CA LEU A 8 -10.10 6.73 -20.20
C LEU A 8 -11.27 6.41 -21.15
N THR A 9 -12.26 7.29 -21.17
CA THR A 9 -13.56 7.08 -21.85
C THR A 9 -13.49 7.03 -23.37
N GLU A 10 -12.39 7.51 -23.96
CA GLU A 10 -12.14 7.49 -25.41
C GLU A 10 -11.44 6.19 -25.86
N ASN A 11 -10.97 5.36 -24.92
CA ASN A 11 -10.35 4.08 -25.23
C ASN A 11 -11.41 3.05 -25.68
N ASP A 12 -11.12 2.28 -26.73
CA ASP A 12 -12.05 1.28 -27.29
C ASP A 12 -12.45 0.19 -26.27
N CYS A 13 -11.54 -0.18 -25.37
CA CYS A 13 -11.84 -1.12 -24.29
C CYS A 13 -12.89 -0.56 -23.33
N TYR A 14 -12.76 0.71 -22.90
CA TYR A 14 -13.76 1.37 -22.06
C TYR A 14 -15.12 1.39 -22.76
N ARG A 15 -15.12 1.77 -24.05
CA ARG A 15 -16.33 1.84 -24.89
C ARG A 15 -16.98 0.48 -25.11
N SER A 16 -16.21 -0.61 -25.10
CA SER A 16 -16.76 -1.97 -25.19
C SER A 16 -17.64 -2.34 -24.00
N GLY A 17 -17.42 -1.72 -22.83
CA GLY A 17 -18.29 -1.85 -21.66
C GLY A 17 -18.40 -3.26 -21.07
N ARG A 18 -17.51 -4.18 -21.45
CA ARG A 18 -17.60 -5.59 -21.00
C ARG A 18 -17.36 -5.69 -19.50
N SER A 19 -18.19 -6.44 -18.79
CA SER A 19 -18.07 -6.61 -17.34
C SER A 19 -17.00 -7.65 -16.96
N LEU A 20 -16.47 -7.49 -15.75
CA LEU A 20 -15.52 -8.37 -15.07
C LEU A 20 -16.04 -8.67 -13.66
N ARG A 21 -15.88 -9.92 -13.23
CA ARG A 21 -15.97 -10.30 -11.81
C ARG A 21 -14.54 -10.59 -11.33
N PRO A 22 -13.92 -9.68 -10.57
CA PRO A 22 -12.55 -9.85 -10.12
C PRO A 22 -12.38 -11.14 -9.31
N LYS A 23 -11.30 -11.86 -9.62
CA LYS A 23 -10.81 -13.03 -8.87
C LYS A 23 -9.35 -12.85 -8.43
N GLY A 24 -8.74 -11.74 -8.82
CA GLY A 24 -7.33 -11.48 -8.61
C GLY A 24 -6.88 -10.12 -9.14
N VAL A 25 -5.61 -9.83 -8.91
CA VAL A 25 -4.89 -8.65 -9.37
C VAL A 25 -3.67 -9.09 -10.19
N MET A 26 -3.50 -8.50 -11.37
CA MET A 26 -2.34 -8.72 -12.24
C MET A 26 -1.45 -7.47 -12.25
N VAL A 27 -0.22 -7.63 -11.75
CA VAL A 27 0.78 -6.59 -11.66
C VAL A 27 1.57 -6.52 -12.96
N HIS A 28 1.57 -5.36 -13.60
CA HIS A 28 2.36 -5.07 -14.79
C HIS A 28 3.37 -3.95 -14.53
N SER A 29 4.35 -3.84 -15.43
CA SER A 29 5.14 -2.64 -15.61
C SER A 29 5.28 -2.32 -17.10
N THR A 30 5.43 -1.04 -17.41
CA THR A 30 5.16 -0.53 -18.77
C THR A 30 6.15 -0.99 -19.84
N GLY A 31 7.25 -1.65 -19.48
CA GLY A 31 8.29 -2.14 -20.39
C GLY A 31 9.02 -1.02 -21.13
N ALA A 32 8.92 0.23 -20.67
CA ALA A 32 9.47 1.39 -21.34
C ALA A 32 9.88 2.45 -20.32
N ASN A 33 11.10 2.99 -20.48
CA ASN A 33 11.64 4.08 -19.66
C ASN A 33 10.84 5.37 -19.88
N ASN A 34 9.74 5.49 -19.16
CA ASN A 34 8.87 6.64 -19.11
C ASN A 34 8.12 6.68 -17.77
N PRO A 35 8.72 7.28 -16.73
CA PRO A 35 8.19 7.22 -15.38
C PRO A 35 6.95 8.11 -15.17
N ASN A 36 6.61 8.97 -16.12
CA ASN A 36 5.58 10.02 -15.95
C ASN A 36 4.20 9.52 -16.37
N LEU A 37 3.19 9.72 -15.51
CA LEU A 37 1.81 9.31 -15.77
C LEU A 37 1.22 9.98 -17.01
N CYS A 38 1.57 11.23 -17.32
CA CYS A 38 1.11 11.94 -18.52
C CYS A 38 1.48 11.27 -19.85
N ARG A 39 2.39 10.29 -19.82
CA ARG A 39 2.69 9.45 -20.98
C ARG A 39 1.51 8.56 -21.36
N TYR A 40 0.75 8.10 -20.37
CA TYR A 40 -0.29 7.08 -20.51
C TYR A 40 -1.69 7.62 -20.16
N VAL A 41 -1.79 8.50 -19.17
CA VAL A 41 -3.04 9.02 -18.62
C VAL A 41 -3.32 10.43 -19.16
N ALA A 42 -4.56 10.66 -19.57
CA ALA A 42 -5.03 11.93 -20.12
C ALA A 42 -6.55 12.08 -19.91
N PRO A 43 -7.12 13.30 -19.96
CA PRO A 43 -6.46 14.61 -20.09
C PRO A 43 -5.65 15.02 -18.84
N ASN A 44 -4.94 16.15 -18.93
CA ASN A 44 -4.31 16.76 -17.76
C ASN A 44 -5.39 17.26 -16.78
N ASP A 45 -5.32 16.81 -15.54
CA ASP A 45 -6.20 17.19 -14.43
C ASP A 45 -5.62 18.31 -13.54
N GLY A 46 -4.49 18.89 -13.94
CA GLY A 46 -3.71 19.86 -13.18
C GLY A 46 -2.52 19.26 -12.43
N LEU A 47 -2.46 17.93 -12.30
CA LEU A 47 -1.38 17.22 -11.61
C LEU A 47 -0.53 16.37 -12.56
N LEU A 48 -1.14 15.80 -13.60
CA LEU A 48 -0.46 14.96 -14.57
C LEU A 48 0.58 15.73 -15.39
N GLY A 49 0.30 17.00 -15.72
CA GLY A 49 1.09 17.80 -16.66
C GLY A 49 0.66 17.55 -18.12
N GLN A 50 1.42 18.07 -19.09
CA GLN A 50 1.05 18.00 -20.51
C GLN A 50 0.98 16.54 -20.99
N PRO A 51 -0.17 16.07 -21.51
CA PRO A 51 -0.30 14.69 -21.97
C PRO A 51 0.54 14.41 -23.22
N SER A 52 1.07 13.19 -23.31
CA SER A 52 1.70 12.69 -24.52
C SER A 52 0.67 12.44 -25.62
N LEU A 53 1.02 12.67 -26.88
CA LEU A 53 0.20 12.24 -28.04
C LEU A 53 -0.04 10.73 -28.10
N ARG A 54 0.72 9.95 -27.32
CA ARG A 54 0.62 8.49 -27.24
C ARG A 54 -0.09 8.02 -25.96
N HIS A 55 -0.81 8.90 -25.27
CA HIS A 55 -1.64 8.53 -24.11
C HIS A 55 -2.69 7.48 -24.51
N TRP A 56 -3.28 6.79 -23.53
CA TRP A 56 -4.21 5.69 -23.79
C TRP A 56 -5.68 6.11 -23.84
N ASN A 57 -6.01 7.37 -23.55
CA ASN A 57 -7.36 7.92 -23.72
C ASN A 57 -7.67 8.27 -25.19
N GLN A 58 -7.56 7.30 -26.09
CA GLN A 58 -7.83 7.46 -27.52
C GLN A 58 -8.17 6.10 -28.16
N PRO A 59 -8.92 6.10 -29.28
CA PRO A 59 -9.19 4.88 -30.05
C PRO A 59 -7.89 4.30 -30.64
N GLY A 60 -7.92 3.02 -31.00
CA GLY A 60 -6.81 2.33 -31.67
C GLY A 60 -5.65 1.92 -30.76
N THR A 61 -5.76 2.12 -29.44
CA THR A 61 -4.70 1.76 -28.47
C THR A 61 -4.48 0.25 -28.40
N GLY A 62 -5.54 -0.56 -28.53
CA GLY A 62 -5.47 -2.03 -28.48
C GLY A 62 -5.17 -2.63 -27.09
N ALA A 63 -5.05 -1.78 -26.05
CA ALA A 63 -4.81 -2.18 -24.67
C ALA A 63 -5.50 -1.23 -23.68
N CYS A 64 -5.80 -1.73 -22.49
CA CYS A 64 -6.30 -0.96 -21.36
C CYS A 64 -6.00 -1.71 -20.05
N VAL A 65 -5.65 -0.95 -19.01
CA VAL A 65 -5.47 -1.44 -17.64
C VAL A 65 -6.36 -0.64 -16.70
N HIS A 66 -6.62 -1.17 -15.52
CA HIS A 66 -7.49 -0.52 -14.54
C HIS A 66 -6.82 0.63 -13.81
N ALA A 67 -5.50 0.61 -13.68
CA ALA A 67 -4.76 1.75 -13.17
C ALA A 67 -3.35 1.89 -13.75
N PHE A 68 -2.78 3.08 -13.60
CA PHE A 68 -1.35 3.35 -13.78
C PHE A 68 -0.74 3.87 -12.47
N ILE A 69 0.53 3.56 -12.21
CA ILE A 69 1.31 4.08 -11.09
C ILE A 69 2.56 4.76 -11.65
N GLY A 70 2.83 6.00 -11.27
CA GLY A 70 4.00 6.72 -11.75
C GLY A 70 4.12 8.15 -11.22
N LYS A 71 5.01 8.93 -11.83
CA LYS A 71 5.28 10.33 -11.47
C LYS A 71 4.18 11.27 -11.95
N LEU A 72 3.79 12.19 -11.08
CA LEU A 72 3.08 13.42 -11.40
C LEU A 72 4.04 14.49 -11.91
N ALA A 73 3.52 15.63 -12.37
CA ALA A 73 4.32 16.74 -12.89
C ALA A 73 5.28 17.34 -11.85
N ASP A 74 4.96 17.26 -10.56
CA ASP A 74 5.81 17.71 -9.45
C ASP A 74 6.84 16.65 -9.00
N GLY A 75 6.85 15.48 -9.64
CA GLY A 75 7.74 14.36 -9.33
C GLY A 75 7.23 13.42 -8.23
N SER A 76 6.11 13.73 -7.56
CA SER A 76 5.49 12.84 -6.58
C SER A 76 4.86 11.61 -7.25
N ILE A 77 4.62 10.54 -6.49
CA ILE A 77 4.04 9.29 -7.01
C ILE A 77 2.52 9.27 -6.74
N ALA A 78 1.77 8.79 -7.73
CA ALA A 78 0.33 8.55 -7.62
C ALA A 78 -0.08 7.28 -8.37
N ALA A 79 -1.22 6.72 -7.97
CA ALA A 79 -1.97 5.75 -8.75
C ALA A 79 -3.19 6.44 -9.39
N TYR A 80 -3.47 6.16 -10.67
CA TYR A 80 -4.63 6.68 -11.39
C TYR A 80 -5.49 5.52 -11.88
N GLN A 81 -6.70 5.40 -11.36
CA GLN A 81 -7.71 4.49 -11.88
C GLN A 81 -8.19 4.98 -13.25
N THR A 82 -7.96 4.15 -14.27
CA THR A 82 -8.22 4.43 -15.69
C THR A 82 -9.34 3.59 -16.30
N LEU A 83 -9.74 2.51 -15.63
CA LEU A 83 -10.89 1.67 -15.98
C LEU A 83 -11.69 1.33 -14.71
N PRO A 84 -13.03 1.21 -14.75
CA PRO A 84 -13.78 0.71 -13.59
C PRO A 84 -13.28 -0.69 -13.21
N TRP A 85 -13.07 -0.94 -11.91
CA TRP A 85 -12.52 -2.20 -11.39
C TRP A 85 -13.29 -3.46 -11.84
N THR A 86 -14.59 -3.31 -12.08
CA THR A 86 -15.51 -4.37 -12.53
C THR A 86 -15.75 -4.38 -14.04
N MET A 87 -14.92 -3.67 -14.80
CA MET A 87 -14.91 -3.73 -16.26
C MET A 87 -13.72 -4.55 -16.75
N ARG A 88 -13.91 -5.31 -17.83
CA ARG A 88 -12.92 -6.21 -18.41
C ARG A 88 -11.83 -5.41 -19.11
N GLY A 89 -10.58 -5.56 -18.66
CA GLY A 89 -9.41 -4.96 -19.29
C GLY A 89 -8.92 -5.73 -20.53
N TRP A 90 -7.96 -5.15 -21.25
CA TRP A 90 -7.25 -5.71 -22.41
C TRP A 90 -5.74 -5.58 -22.10
N HIS A 91 -5.27 -6.34 -21.12
CA HIS A 91 -3.94 -6.20 -20.53
C HIS A 91 -3.07 -7.47 -20.64
N ALA A 92 -3.70 -8.64 -20.70
CA ALA A 92 -2.99 -9.93 -20.62
C ALA A 92 -2.96 -10.75 -21.92
N ALA A 93 -3.61 -10.28 -23.00
CA ALA A 93 -3.93 -11.11 -24.16
C ALA A 93 -4.61 -12.45 -23.75
N SER A 94 -4.26 -13.59 -24.34
CA SER A 94 -4.80 -14.93 -23.99
C SER A 94 -3.71 -15.99 -24.04
N GLY A 95 -3.94 -17.13 -23.38
CA GLY A 95 -3.17 -18.36 -23.52
C GLY A 95 -4.09 -19.60 -23.61
N ASP A 96 -3.51 -20.79 -23.61
CA ASP A 96 -4.23 -22.06 -23.85
C ASP A 96 -5.30 -22.39 -22.80
N LYS A 97 -5.24 -21.74 -21.62
CA LYS A 97 -6.18 -21.93 -20.50
C LYS A 97 -7.11 -20.72 -20.31
N GLY A 98 -7.14 -19.79 -21.25
CA GLY A 98 -8.02 -18.62 -21.24
C GLY A 98 -7.27 -17.30 -21.12
N SER A 99 -7.89 -16.30 -20.50
CA SER A 99 -7.37 -14.95 -20.44
C SER A 99 -7.54 -14.34 -19.06
N ALA A 100 -6.46 -13.80 -18.50
CA ALA A 100 -6.51 -13.05 -17.26
C ALA A 100 -7.36 -11.77 -17.38
N ASN A 101 -7.60 -11.28 -18.60
CA ASN A 101 -8.54 -10.17 -18.84
C ASN A 101 -9.95 -10.48 -18.29
N ASP A 102 -10.35 -11.77 -18.27
CA ASP A 102 -11.67 -12.21 -17.83
C ASP A 102 -11.73 -12.45 -16.30
N THR A 103 -10.62 -12.32 -15.57
CA THR A 103 -10.57 -12.63 -14.13
C THR A 103 -9.77 -11.65 -13.26
N HIS A 104 -8.84 -10.87 -13.79
CA HIS A 104 -7.96 -10.01 -12.99
C HIS A 104 -8.21 -8.52 -13.22
N ILE A 105 -8.14 -7.76 -12.13
CA ILE A 105 -7.90 -6.32 -12.18
C ILE A 105 -6.43 -6.10 -12.49
N SER A 106 -6.07 -5.16 -13.34
CA SER A 106 -4.68 -4.94 -13.73
C SER A 106 -4.24 -3.50 -13.52
N PHE A 107 -2.96 -3.32 -13.27
CA PHE A 107 -2.35 -2.00 -13.27
C PHE A 107 -0.93 -2.05 -13.83
N GLU A 108 -0.52 -0.93 -14.40
CA GLU A 108 0.81 -0.71 -14.96
C GLU A 108 1.65 0.17 -14.04
N ILE A 109 2.82 -0.30 -13.65
CA ILE A 109 3.84 0.53 -13.00
C ILE A 109 4.70 1.17 -14.09
N CYS A 110 4.69 2.49 -14.19
CA CYS A 110 5.56 3.22 -15.11
C CYS A 110 7.03 2.95 -14.76
N GLU A 111 7.82 2.55 -15.75
CA GLU A 111 9.25 2.26 -15.55
C GLU A 111 10.10 3.52 -15.74
N ASP A 112 11.19 3.60 -14.98
CA ASP A 112 12.34 4.44 -15.28
C ASP A 112 13.32 3.67 -16.18
N ASN A 113 14.63 3.92 -16.07
CA ASN A 113 15.65 3.11 -16.73
C ASN A 113 15.98 1.80 -15.97
N LEU A 114 15.13 1.40 -15.02
CA LEU A 114 15.30 0.25 -14.14
C LEU A 114 16.46 0.38 -13.14
N GLY A 115 16.93 1.61 -12.90
CA GLY A 115 18.17 1.88 -12.17
C GLY A 115 18.02 2.79 -10.95
N ASP A 116 16.91 3.53 -10.83
CA ASP A 116 16.66 4.41 -9.69
C ASP A 116 15.97 3.65 -8.55
N GLU A 117 16.76 3.27 -7.54
CA GLU A 117 16.25 2.56 -6.35
C GLU A 117 15.20 3.40 -5.60
N GLY A 118 15.40 4.71 -5.48
CA GLY A 118 14.47 5.58 -4.76
C GLY A 118 13.11 5.64 -5.47
N TYR A 119 13.13 5.76 -6.79
CA TYR A 119 11.91 5.69 -7.58
C TYR A 119 11.23 4.32 -7.48
N PHE A 120 12.00 3.23 -7.63
CA PHE A 120 11.50 1.87 -7.51
C PHE A 120 10.79 1.65 -6.17
N GLN A 121 11.42 2.02 -5.05
CA GLN A 121 10.82 1.86 -3.73
C GLN A 121 9.50 2.64 -3.60
N ALA A 122 9.43 3.85 -4.16
CA ALA A 122 8.24 4.68 -4.10
C ALA A 122 7.07 4.08 -4.91
N VAL A 123 7.31 3.62 -6.14
CA VAL A 123 6.26 3.00 -6.95
C VAL A 123 5.90 1.59 -6.47
N TYR A 124 6.85 0.83 -5.93
CA TYR A 124 6.63 -0.47 -5.31
C TYR A 124 5.71 -0.34 -4.09
N ARG A 125 5.98 0.63 -3.21
CA ARG A 125 5.10 0.92 -2.06
C ARG A 125 3.69 1.27 -2.52
N GLN A 126 3.55 2.15 -3.50
CA GLN A 126 2.24 2.54 -4.06
C GLN A 126 1.51 1.35 -4.71
N ALA A 127 2.23 0.41 -5.33
CA ALA A 127 1.69 -0.82 -5.90
C ALA A 127 1.21 -1.82 -4.83
N VAL A 128 1.97 -1.96 -3.74
CA VAL A 128 1.56 -2.75 -2.57
C VAL A 128 0.27 -2.19 -1.97
N GLU A 129 0.22 -0.88 -1.72
CA GLU A 129 -0.96 -0.20 -1.18
C GLU A 129 -2.19 -0.33 -2.10
N LEU A 130 -2.01 -0.18 -3.41
CA LEU A 130 -3.11 -0.37 -4.38
C LEU A 130 -3.60 -1.80 -4.38
N THR A 131 -2.70 -2.78 -4.35
CA THR A 131 -3.08 -4.20 -4.38
C THR A 131 -3.78 -4.60 -3.10
N ALA A 132 -3.33 -4.12 -1.94
CA ALA A 132 -3.99 -4.28 -0.65
C ALA A 132 -5.42 -3.69 -0.67
N TYR A 133 -5.57 -2.46 -1.16
CA TYR A 133 -6.89 -1.84 -1.34
C TYR A 133 -7.82 -2.69 -2.22
N LEU A 134 -7.33 -3.20 -3.35
CA LEU A 134 -8.12 -4.05 -4.24
C LEU A 134 -8.47 -5.40 -3.61
N CYS A 135 -7.55 -5.99 -2.84
CA CYS A 135 -7.82 -7.24 -2.14
C CYS A 135 -8.92 -7.06 -1.09
N LYS A 136 -8.89 -5.95 -0.33
CA LYS A 136 -9.95 -5.60 0.63
C LYS A 136 -11.30 -5.33 -0.03
N GLU A 137 -11.31 -4.54 -1.11
CA GLU A 137 -12.54 -4.16 -1.83
C GLU A 137 -13.25 -5.38 -2.45
N PHE A 138 -12.50 -6.38 -2.90
CA PHE A 138 -13.02 -7.54 -3.63
C PHE A 138 -12.93 -8.86 -2.85
N ASP A 139 -12.64 -8.81 -1.54
CA ASP A 139 -12.51 -9.98 -0.67
C ASP A 139 -11.55 -11.06 -1.24
N LEU A 140 -10.34 -10.60 -1.61
CA LEU A 140 -9.30 -11.44 -2.19
C LEU A 140 -8.20 -11.70 -1.16
N ASP A 141 -7.80 -12.95 -1.00
CA ASP A 141 -6.61 -13.32 -0.22
C ASP A 141 -5.34 -13.16 -1.07
N PRO A 142 -4.46 -12.18 -0.79
CA PRO A 142 -3.26 -11.96 -1.58
C PRO A 142 -2.26 -13.12 -1.55
N LEU A 143 -2.35 -14.02 -0.56
CA LEU A 143 -1.49 -15.19 -0.43
C LEU A 143 -2.06 -16.43 -1.14
N ALA A 144 -3.33 -16.40 -1.53
CA ALA A 144 -3.95 -17.51 -2.25
C ALA A 144 -3.40 -17.66 -3.68
N ASP A 145 -3.26 -18.91 -4.11
CA ASP A 145 -2.67 -19.23 -5.42
C ASP A 145 -3.43 -18.58 -6.57
N GLY A 146 -2.70 -17.84 -7.41
CA GLY A 146 -3.25 -17.20 -8.60
C GLY A 146 -4.07 -15.94 -8.34
N VAL A 147 -4.17 -15.45 -7.10
CA VAL A 147 -4.90 -14.21 -6.79
C VAL A 147 -4.08 -12.98 -7.14
N VAL A 148 -2.85 -12.85 -6.64
CA VAL A 148 -1.95 -11.75 -7.01
C VAL A 148 -0.81 -12.32 -7.85
N ILE A 149 -0.75 -11.97 -9.12
CA ILE A 149 0.23 -12.49 -10.09
C ILE A 149 0.85 -11.37 -10.92
N CYS A 150 2.04 -11.59 -11.49
CA CYS A 150 2.55 -10.75 -12.59
C CYS A 150 2.22 -11.34 -13.97
N HIS A 151 2.56 -10.64 -15.05
CA HIS A 151 2.33 -11.12 -16.41
C HIS A 151 3.06 -12.44 -16.68
N SER A 152 4.32 -12.55 -16.26
CA SER A 152 5.13 -13.76 -16.43
C SER A 152 4.53 -15.00 -15.72
N GLU A 153 4.02 -14.82 -14.50
CA GLU A 153 3.29 -15.86 -13.78
C GLU A 153 1.97 -16.22 -14.50
N GLY A 154 1.25 -15.22 -15.02
CA GLY A 154 0.06 -15.44 -15.84
C GLY A 154 0.34 -16.23 -17.12
N HIS A 155 1.47 -15.97 -17.78
CA HIS A 155 1.90 -16.74 -18.95
C HIS A 155 2.19 -18.19 -18.58
N SER A 156 2.95 -18.41 -17.51
CA SER A 156 3.27 -19.74 -16.99
C SER A 156 2.01 -20.53 -16.60
N ARG A 157 0.95 -19.84 -16.19
CA ARG A 157 -0.37 -20.40 -15.91
C ARG A 157 -1.24 -20.62 -17.15
N GLY A 158 -0.80 -20.21 -18.35
CA GLY A 158 -1.53 -20.36 -19.61
C GLY A 158 -2.71 -19.39 -19.77
N ILE A 159 -2.73 -18.29 -19.01
CA ILE A 159 -3.82 -17.28 -19.04
C ILE A 159 -3.35 -15.91 -19.54
N ALA A 160 -2.11 -15.80 -20.02
CA ALA A 160 -1.56 -14.57 -20.55
C ALA A 160 -0.53 -14.81 -21.67
N SER A 161 -0.27 -13.77 -22.47
CA SER A 161 0.83 -13.73 -23.44
C SER A 161 2.21 -13.78 -22.75
N ASN A 162 3.24 -14.12 -23.53
CA ASN A 162 4.61 -14.28 -23.03
C ASN A 162 5.32 -12.92 -22.84
N HIS A 163 4.91 -12.17 -21.82
CA HIS A 163 5.63 -10.98 -21.36
C HIS A 163 6.33 -11.24 -20.02
N ALA A 164 7.46 -10.57 -19.81
CA ALA A 164 8.33 -10.79 -18.66
C ALA A 164 8.05 -9.85 -17.47
N ASP A 165 7.20 -8.84 -17.62
CA ASP A 165 6.89 -7.89 -16.56
C ASP A 165 6.23 -8.58 -15.35
N VAL A 166 6.60 -8.23 -14.12
CA VAL A 166 7.60 -7.24 -13.67
C VAL A 166 8.99 -7.83 -13.41
N MET A 167 9.23 -9.06 -13.84
CA MET A 167 10.38 -9.88 -13.42
C MET A 167 11.71 -9.45 -14.05
N HIS A 168 11.71 -8.59 -15.07
CA HIS A 168 12.92 -7.92 -15.55
C HIS A 168 13.37 -6.76 -14.65
N TRP A 169 12.48 -6.26 -13.79
CA TRP A 169 12.72 -5.07 -12.97
C TRP A 169 12.84 -5.39 -11.47
N PHE A 170 11.83 -6.03 -10.86
CA PHE A 170 11.77 -6.27 -9.41
C PHE A 170 13.04 -6.95 -8.85
N PRO A 171 13.59 -8.00 -9.49
CA PRO A 171 14.80 -8.67 -8.97
C PRO A 171 16.04 -7.79 -8.89
N LYS A 172 16.13 -6.71 -9.69
CA LYS A 172 17.25 -5.75 -9.61
C LYS A 172 17.34 -5.06 -8.25
N PHE A 173 16.22 -4.99 -7.52
CA PHE A 173 16.11 -4.40 -6.19
C PHE A 173 15.76 -5.45 -5.12
N GLY A 174 16.10 -6.73 -5.38
CA GLY A 174 15.92 -7.81 -4.42
C GLY A 174 14.46 -8.17 -4.13
N LYS A 175 13.52 -7.80 -5.01
CA LYS A 175 12.10 -8.13 -4.88
C LYS A 175 11.71 -9.28 -5.81
N THR A 176 10.81 -10.12 -5.33
CA THR A 176 10.10 -11.15 -6.08
C THR A 176 8.59 -10.95 -5.93
N MET A 177 7.81 -11.66 -6.73
CA MET A 177 6.35 -11.65 -6.57
C MET A 177 5.90 -12.28 -5.24
N ASP A 178 6.66 -13.23 -4.67
CA ASP A 178 6.39 -13.74 -3.32
C ASP A 178 6.61 -12.67 -2.25
N THR A 179 7.70 -11.90 -2.36
CA THR A 179 7.91 -10.76 -1.46
C THR A 179 6.83 -9.71 -1.63
N PHE A 180 6.33 -9.48 -2.86
CA PHE A 180 5.24 -8.56 -3.12
C PHE A 180 3.94 -9.01 -2.45
N ARG A 181 3.56 -10.28 -2.60
CA ARG A 181 2.39 -10.86 -1.92
C ARG A 181 2.48 -10.76 -0.39
N ALA A 182 3.65 -11.05 0.17
CA ALA A 182 3.90 -10.91 1.60
C ALA A 182 3.80 -9.43 2.05
N ASP A 183 4.30 -8.49 1.24
CA ASP A 183 4.22 -7.05 1.54
C ASP A 183 2.76 -6.57 1.47
N VAL A 184 1.95 -7.08 0.52
CA VAL A 184 0.51 -6.81 0.42
C VAL A 184 -0.28 -7.37 1.60
N ALA A 185 0.01 -8.60 2.02
CA ALA A 185 -0.62 -9.19 3.20
C ALA A 185 -0.34 -8.37 4.46
N ARG A 186 0.91 -7.93 4.67
CA ARG A 186 1.25 -7.05 5.81
C ARG A 186 0.58 -5.68 5.72
N GLU A 187 0.42 -5.12 4.52
CA GLU A 187 -0.31 -3.86 4.34
C GLU A 187 -1.79 -4.02 4.71
N LEU A 188 -2.43 -5.13 4.32
CA LEU A 188 -3.80 -5.45 4.70
C LEU A 188 -3.98 -5.62 6.20
N GLU A 189 -3.04 -6.31 6.88
CA GLU A 189 -3.04 -6.46 8.34
C GLU A 189 -2.83 -5.10 9.05
N GLY A 190 -1.94 -4.24 8.54
CA GLY A 190 -1.71 -2.90 9.06
C GLY A 190 -2.88 -1.93 8.84
N ASP A 191 -3.81 -2.29 7.96
CA ASP A 191 -5.05 -1.57 7.66
C ASP A 191 -6.22 -2.00 8.58
N GLU A 192 -6.00 -2.96 9.51
CA GLU A 192 -6.77 -3.06 10.75
C GLU A 192 -6.47 -1.81 11.58
N GLN A 193 -7.18 -0.71 11.27
CA GLN A 193 -7.14 0.50 12.07
C GLN A 193 -7.52 0.13 13.51
N VAL A 194 -6.52 0.13 14.40
CA VAL A 194 -6.76 0.18 15.83
C VAL A 194 -7.60 1.42 16.07
N THR A 195 -8.89 1.23 16.34
CA THR A 195 -9.80 2.32 16.68
C THR A 195 -9.25 3.07 17.89
N GLN A 196 -9.61 4.34 18.07
CA GLN A 196 -9.21 5.08 19.27
C GLN A 196 -9.62 4.32 20.55
N GLU A 197 -10.78 3.66 20.56
CA GLU A 197 -11.23 2.82 21.68
C GLU A 197 -10.35 1.59 21.90
N GLN A 198 -9.93 0.89 20.84
CA GLN A 198 -8.98 -0.21 20.97
C GLN A 198 -7.60 0.27 21.42
N PHE A 199 -7.15 1.44 20.96
CA PHE A 199 -5.92 2.06 21.43
C PHE A 199 -6.02 2.41 22.91
N ASP A 200 -7.12 3.02 23.34
CA ASP A 200 -7.36 3.37 24.74
C ASP A 200 -7.38 2.12 25.63
N GLN A 201 -8.02 1.03 25.18
CA GLN A 201 -8.02 -0.25 25.89
C GLN A 201 -6.62 -0.87 25.98
N LEU A 202 -5.83 -0.82 24.91
CA LEU A 202 -4.46 -1.31 24.89
C LEU A 202 -3.56 -0.48 25.82
N MET A 203 -3.71 0.85 25.80
CA MET A 203 -3.00 1.77 26.67
C MET A 203 -3.37 1.55 28.14
N ASP A 204 -4.65 1.43 28.47
CA ASP A 204 -5.14 1.15 29.82
C ASP A 204 -4.59 -0.17 30.36
N ASN A 205 -4.62 -1.23 29.54
CA ASN A 205 -4.06 -2.53 29.91
C ASN A 205 -2.54 -2.46 30.12
N TRP A 206 -1.82 -1.69 29.30
CA TRP A 206 -0.39 -1.47 29.49
C TRP A 206 -0.09 -0.68 30.77
N LEU A 207 -0.81 0.41 31.04
CA LEU A 207 -0.67 1.23 32.24
C LEU A 207 -0.94 0.43 33.51
N LYS A 208 -1.98 -0.43 33.51
CA LYS A 208 -2.27 -1.35 34.64
C LYS A 208 -1.13 -2.32 34.90
N ARG A 209 -0.54 -2.91 33.85
CA ARG A 209 0.62 -3.81 33.99
C ARG A 209 1.85 -3.07 34.51
N GLN A 210 2.14 -1.88 34.00
CA GLN A 210 3.26 -1.05 34.48
C GLN A 210 3.08 -0.69 35.96
N ALA A 211 1.88 -0.28 36.37
CA ALA A 211 1.57 0.04 37.76
C ALA A 211 1.76 -1.14 38.74
N GLN A 212 1.75 -2.38 38.25
CA GLN A 212 1.99 -3.59 39.06
C GLN A 212 3.46 -4.01 39.10
N GLN A 213 4.32 -3.42 38.27
CA GLN A 213 5.73 -3.77 38.28
C GLN A 213 6.40 -3.31 39.57
N SER A 214 7.36 -4.12 40.02
CA SER A 214 8.21 -3.76 41.15
C SER A 214 9.13 -2.61 40.79
N ALA A 215 9.54 -1.86 41.82
CA ALA A 215 10.55 -0.84 41.68
C ALA A 215 11.86 -1.45 41.14
N SER A 216 12.55 -0.71 40.28
CA SER A 216 13.90 -1.06 39.86
C SER A 216 14.81 -1.16 41.10
N SER A 217 15.83 -2.02 41.03
CA SER A 217 16.75 -2.27 42.16
C SER A 217 17.38 -1.00 42.70
N TRP A 218 17.77 -0.08 41.81
CA TRP A 218 18.33 1.23 42.18
C TRP A 218 17.32 2.16 42.86
N ALA A 219 16.03 2.07 42.49
CA ALA A 219 14.98 2.95 42.97
C ALA A 219 14.37 2.47 44.29
N THR A 220 14.48 1.18 44.59
CA THR A 220 13.93 0.55 45.81
C THR A 220 14.35 1.26 47.11
N PRO A 221 15.64 1.55 47.39
CA PRO A 221 16.02 2.25 48.61
C PRO A 221 15.49 3.70 48.65
N ILE A 222 15.43 4.37 47.50
CA ILE A 222 14.92 5.74 47.37
C ILE A 222 13.43 5.79 47.66
N LEU A 223 12.64 4.88 47.07
CA LEU A 223 11.20 4.75 47.29
C LEU A 223 10.86 4.49 48.76
N LYS A 224 11.63 3.62 49.44
CA LYS A 224 11.44 3.38 50.89
C LYS A 224 11.66 4.63 51.72
N GLN A 225 12.71 5.41 51.43
CA GLN A 225 12.98 6.66 52.14
C GLN A 225 11.90 7.71 51.87
N ALA A 226 11.50 7.85 50.61
CA ALA A 226 10.46 8.79 50.21
C ALA A 226 9.10 8.46 50.85
N ALA A 227 8.74 7.17 50.94
CA ALA A 227 7.53 6.72 51.62
C ALA A 227 7.59 6.99 53.14
N ALA A 228 8.73 6.73 53.79
CA ALA A 228 8.92 7.02 55.21
C ALA A 228 8.86 8.53 55.54
N ALA A 229 9.25 9.38 54.59
CA ALA A 229 9.14 10.83 54.68
C ALA A 229 7.74 11.37 54.32
N GLY A 230 6.77 10.49 53.98
CA GLY A 230 5.42 10.90 53.59
C GLY A 230 5.32 11.56 52.22
N LEU A 231 6.34 11.45 51.37
CA LEU A 231 6.39 12.06 50.04
C LEU A 231 5.63 11.25 48.97
N THR A 232 5.36 9.97 49.25
CA THR A 232 4.63 9.05 48.37
C THR A 232 4.03 7.92 49.19
N ASP A 233 3.01 7.24 48.66
CA ASP A 233 2.46 6.00 49.24
C ASP A 233 3.31 4.75 48.89
N GLY A 234 4.34 4.91 48.05
CA GLY A 234 5.24 3.84 47.64
C GLY A 234 4.63 2.84 46.65
N THR A 235 3.43 3.11 46.13
CA THR A 235 2.73 2.24 45.18
C THR A 235 3.02 2.65 43.73
N ARG A 236 2.79 1.71 42.79
CA ARG A 236 2.88 1.93 41.34
C ARG A 236 4.19 2.60 40.86
N PRO A 237 5.37 2.09 41.27
CA PRO A 237 6.65 2.78 41.09
C PRO A 237 7.09 2.95 39.62
N GLN A 238 6.47 2.24 38.69
CA GLN A 238 6.74 2.34 37.24
C GLN A 238 5.59 3.00 36.47
N ALA A 239 4.55 3.49 37.15
CA ALA A 239 3.44 4.19 36.49
C ALA A 239 3.81 5.64 36.18
N PHE A 240 3.11 6.24 35.21
CA PHE A 240 3.27 7.66 34.89
C PHE A 240 2.71 8.54 36.01
N ALA A 241 3.43 9.62 36.33
CA ALA A 241 2.91 10.70 37.14
C ALA A 241 2.28 11.77 36.23
N THR A 242 1.12 12.26 36.62
CA THR A 242 0.51 13.43 35.98
C THR A 242 1.30 14.69 36.31
N ARG A 243 1.22 15.71 35.44
CA ARG A 243 1.83 17.01 35.73
C ARG A 243 1.29 17.65 37.01
N GLN A 244 0.04 17.36 37.37
CA GLN A 244 -0.60 17.84 38.60
C GLN A 244 0.03 17.19 39.84
N GLU A 245 0.18 15.87 39.85
CA GLU A 245 0.85 15.14 40.95
C GLU A 245 2.30 15.62 41.13
N VAL A 246 3.05 15.78 40.04
CA VAL A 246 4.43 16.26 40.10
C VAL A 246 4.50 17.69 40.65
N ALA A 247 3.65 18.60 40.18
CA ALA A 247 3.63 19.98 40.67
C ALA A 247 3.27 20.07 42.15
N ALA A 248 2.30 19.26 42.61
CA ALA A 248 1.91 19.18 44.01
C ALA A 248 3.07 18.68 44.88
N MET A 249 3.77 17.61 44.48
CA MET A 249 4.93 17.09 45.20
C MET A 249 6.08 18.11 45.28
N VAL A 250 6.39 18.80 44.18
CA VAL A 250 7.46 19.82 44.14
C VAL A 250 7.11 21.05 44.97
N LEU A 251 5.84 21.43 45.06
CA LEU A 251 5.42 22.54 45.93
C LEU A 251 5.50 22.13 47.40
N ALA A 252 5.03 20.93 47.75
CA ALA A 252 5.10 20.41 49.10
C ALA A 252 6.54 20.34 49.64
N SER A 253 7.53 20.01 48.79
CA SER A 253 8.94 19.96 49.19
C SER A 253 9.60 21.32 49.41
N LYS A 254 8.94 22.44 49.09
CA LYS A 254 9.44 23.80 49.30
C LYS A 254 8.96 24.43 50.61
N SER A 255 8.08 23.74 51.34
CA SER A 255 7.46 24.19 52.59
C SER A 255 8.18 23.57 53.79
#